data_AF-A0A0C2XBQ3-F1
#
_entry.id   AF-A0A0C2XBQ3-F1
#
_cell.length_a   1.000
_cell.length_b   1.000
_cell.length_c   1.000
_cell.angle_alpha   90.00
_cell.angle_beta   90.00
_cell.angle_gamma   90.00
#
_symmetry.space_group_name_H-M   'P 1'
#
loop_
_entity.id
_entity.type
_entity.pdbx_description
1 polymer ?
#
loop_
_entity_poly.entity_id
_entity_poly.type
_entity_poly.pdbx_seq_one_letter_code
_entity_poly.pdbx_strand_id
1 'polypeptide(L)'
;MVYNEGWSPDSKFPIPMWSSQGFPQALHPVALPLELVDALNQTYFLHLLANEPDKVIPPGKSLLSMLAHSHIAGDKPESTARMEDLTDRIKEAAHKAFWDEAFETLSSPEPSAQLKRLRVLYNDLKDTLAPLFPLNHPTMQTLSSPLAPTTSPLHSAASLLKEVLVAVKQRCAPARDQAVNELLHLLTEIPTHSALTDPSSLHKRREAVVNVILKVIQSTLTFSEVMKEDVNQFVLGAMSEAQIESVVRQQAKARERELVLKLWSAPGTSGQHVIRERWHSWVEQVDTDATLGGGQMEGKWKLRLLQALQHTASVSCVVIPSKSFAPAAGPAVNGDHLSTSPNALPPQFLFTVPKLVSVQNYTQALVITAALRSLLRVPAHSNIFASSPVATATNFSQRVWTILAGEIEATQAVHRPVDIEETKITHLVDELIMARRAITELGVEEEQHLRAAADNLLRPEDPVYLLLHRRLVTALRERLFASPADNDNRNLIPEKMKTGKDMPHDRAGKRLRLDVNRATSSFEDPVLALEVNRLFLRLLSCVIWVDEVWIDLV
;
A
#
# COMPACT_ATOMS: atom_id res chain seq x y z
N MET A 1 -56.02 -28.93 34.98
CA MET A 1 -55.07 -28.87 36.12
C MET A 1 -53.70 -29.20 35.56
N VAL A 2 -52.86 -28.22 35.25
CA VAL A 2 -51.83 -27.59 36.10
C VAL A 2 -50.44 -28.13 35.69
N TYR A 3 -49.68 -27.24 35.04
CA TYR A 3 -48.21 -27.12 34.86
C TYR A 3 -47.45 -28.13 33.98
N ASN A 4 -46.26 -27.86 33.46
CA ASN A 4 -45.46 -26.71 32.95
C ASN A 4 -44.05 -27.31 32.69
N GLU A 5 -43.17 -26.59 31.97
CA GLU A 5 -41.77 -26.92 31.56
C GLU A 5 -41.63 -27.61 30.19
N GLY A 6 -41.17 -26.97 29.11
CA GLY A 6 -40.59 -25.63 28.99
C GLY A 6 -39.05 -25.63 29.05
N TRP A 7 -38.38 -26.36 28.15
CA TRP A 7 -36.99 -26.11 27.76
C TRP A 7 -36.92 -26.12 26.23
N SER A 8 -36.74 -24.93 25.65
CA SER A 8 -36.56 -24.73 24.20
C SER A 8 -35.11 -24.32 23.96
N PRO A 9 -34.30 -25.08 23.20
CA PRO A 9 -32.90 -24.76 22.92
C PRO A 9 -32.76 -23.93 21.63
N ASP A 10 -33.62 -22.92 21.44
CA ASP A 10 -33.59 -22.04 20.27
C ASP A 10 -33.59 -20.56 20.70
N SER A 11 -32.51 -20.13 21.33
CA SER A 11 -32.14 -18.72 21.43
C SER A 11 -30.88 -18.46 20.61
N LYS A 12 -31.01 -18.60 19.28
CA LYS A 12 -30.05 -17.99 18.33
C LYS A 12 -30.23 -16.47 18.39
N PHE A 13 -29.60 -15.84 19.37
CA PHE A 13 -29.37 -14.41 19.33
C PHE A 13 -28.09 -14.17 18.51
N PRO A 14 -28.18 -13.53 17.33
CA PRO A 14 -26.99 -13.12 16.62
C PRO A 14 -26.38 -11.96 17.42
N ILE A 15 -25.33 -12.24 18.18
CA ILE A 15 -24.33 -11.20 18.44
C ILE A 15 -23.68 -10.95 17.08
N PRO A 16 -23.58 -9.69 16.61
CA PRO A 16 -22.90 -9.39 15.36
C PRO A 16 -21.38 -9.56 15.57
N MET A 17 -20.92 -10.78 15.81
CA MET A 17 -19.60 -11.18 15.36
C MET A 17 -19.73 -11.32 13.86
N TRP A 18 -19.23 -10.27 13.22
CA TRP A 18 -19.14 -10.01 11.80
C TRP A 18 -19.38 -11.23 10.92
N SER A 19 -20.53 -11.21 10.26
CA SER A 19 -20.68 -11.91 8.99
C SER A 19 -19.45 -11.58 8.13
N SER A 20 -19.01 -12.57 7.37
CA SER A 20 -17.99 -12.52 6.32
C SER A 20 -18.31 -11.52 5.19
N GLN A 21 -19.10 -10.48 5.45
CA GLN A 21 -19.43 -9.35 4.58
C GLN A 21 -18.31 -8.28 4.63
N GLY A 22 -17.08 -8.69 4.34
CA GLY A 22 -15.98 -7.75 4.06
C GLY A 22 -16.11 -7.04 2.70
N PHE A 23 -17.12 -7.40 1.90
CA PHE A 23 -17.59 -6.62 0.76
C PHE A 23 -19.09 -6.31 0.96
N PRO A 24 -19.55 -5.09 0.67
CA PRO A 24 -20.93 -4.66 0.93
C PRO A 24 -21.93 -5.54 0.16
N GLN A 25 -22.68 -6.38 0.86
CA GLN A 25 -23.64 -7.35 0.30
C GLN A 25 -24.98 -6.73 -0.16
N ALA A 26 -25.05 -5.42 -0.43
CA ALA A 26 -26.29 -4.76 -0.85
C ALA A 26 -26.10 -3.67 -1.93
N LEU A 27 -25.08 -3.82 -2.77
CA LEU A 27 -25.05 -3.15 -4.06
C LEU A 27 -25.09 -4.26 -5.11
N HIS A 28 -25.99 -4.15 -6.10
CA HIS A 28 -25.84 -4.91 -7.34
C HIS A 28 -24.36 -4.94 -7.69
N PRO A 29 -23.73 -6.11 -7.94
CA PRO A 29 -22.31 -6.17 -8.23
C PRO A 29 -22.08 -5.31 -9.47
N VAL A 30 -21.68 -4.07 -9.24
CA VAL A 30 -21.29 -3.16 -10.31
C VAL A 30 -20.01 -3.79 -10.80
N ALA A 31 -20.11 -4.49 -11.93
CA ALA A 31 -18.97 -5.09 -12.58
C ALA A 31 -17.99 -3.95 -12.87
N LEU A 32 -16.92 -3.88 -12.08
CA LEU A 32 -15.86 -2.92 -12.29
C LEU A 32 -15.12 -3.30 -13.58
N PRO A 33 -14.70 -2.33 -14.40
CA PRO A 33 -13.82 -2.61 -15.53
C PRO A 33 -12.58 -3.38 -15.04
N LEU A 34 -12.22 -4.46 -15.75
CA LEU A 34 -11.07 -5.31 -15.38
C LEU A 34 -9.78 -4.51 -15.23
N GLU A 35 -9.55 -3.53 -16.12
CA GLU A 35 -8.41 -2.62 -16.06
C GLU A 35 -8.33 -1.84 -14.73
N LEU A 36 -9.49 -1.46 -14.18
CA LEU A 36 -9.54 -0.75 -12.90
C LEU A 36 -9.26 -1.69 -11.73
N VAL A 37 -9.77 -2.93 -11.80
CA VAL A 37 -9.49 -3.96 -10.79
C VAL A 37 -7.99 -4.27 -10.76
N ASP A 38 -7.37 -4.43 -11.93
CA ASP A 38 -5.93 -4.66 -12.05
C ASP A 38 -5.13 -3.47 -11.51
N ALA A 39 -5.52 -2.24 -11.83
CA ALA A 39 -4.86 -1.04 -11.30
C ALA A 39 -4.99 -0.93 -9.77
N LEU A 40 -6.17 -1.24 -9.21
CA LEU A 40 -6.40 -1.28 -7.76
C LEU A 40 -5.55 -2.36 -7.09
N ASN A 41 -5.52 -3.57 -7.64
CA ASN A 41 -4.74 -4.69 -7.11
C ASN A 41 -3.23 -4.39 -7.13
N GLN A 42 -2.72 -3.87 -8.25
CA GLN A 42 -1.31 -3.48 -8.38
C GLN A 42 -0.92 -2.39 -7.38
N THR A 43 -1.80 -1.39 -7.21
CA THR A 43 -1.55 -0.27 -6.29
C THR A 43 -1.62 -0.72 -4.84
N TYR A 44 -2.58 -1.58 -4.50
CA TYR A 44 -2.68 -2.17 -3.17
C TYR A 44 -1.49 -3.09 -2.84
N PHE A 45 -1.02 -3.86 -3.82
CA PHE A 45 0.19 -4.68 -3.66
C PHE A 45 1.41 -3.81 -3.37
N LEU A 46 1.61 -2.73 -4.12
CA LEU A 46 2.70 -1.77 -3.85
C LEU A 46 2.56 -1.09 -2.49
N HIS A 47 1.32 -0.74 -2.09
CA HIS A 47 1.04 -0.21 -0.76
C HIS A 47 1.42 -1.20 0.36
N LEU A 48 1.08 -2.49 0.20
CA LEU A 48 1.47 -3.53 1.14
C LEU A 48 2.98 -3.74 1.16
N LEU A 49 3.63 -3.80 -0.01
CA LEU A 49 5.08 -3.98 -0.11
C LEU A 49 5.83 -2.83 0.57
N ALA A 50 5.32 -1.59 0.49
CA ALA A 50 5.93 -0.41 1.10
C ALA A 50 5.73 -0.29 2.62
N ASN A 51 4.66 -0.88 3.17
CA ASN A 51 4.30 -0.73 4.58
C ASN A 51 4.51 -1.99 5.42
N GLU A 52 4.33 -3.16 4.83
CA GLU A 52 4.36 -4.48 5.48
C GLU A 52 5.04 -5.51 4.56
N PRO A 53 6.33 -5.31 4.20
CA PRO A 53 7.04 -6.18 3.27
C PRO A 53 7.05 -7.64 3.73
N ASP A 54 7.13 -7.88 5.04
CA ASP A 54 7.12 -9.22 5.65
C ASP A 54 5.86 -10.05 5.32
N LYS A 55 4.74 -9.40 4.98
CA LYS A 55 3.49 -10.11 4.60
C LYS A 55 3.46 -10.53 3.14
N VAL A 56 4.26 -9.88 2.29
CA VAL A 56 4.24 -10.07 0.84
C VAL A 56 5.45 -10.89 0.39
N ILE A 57 6.61 -10.63 0.99
CA ILE A 57 7.86 -11.27 0.65
C ILE A 57 7.94 -12.63 1.36
N PRO A 58 8.21 -13.73 0.63
CA PRO A 58 8.40 -15.03 1.27
C PRO A 58 9.55 -14.99 2.29
N PRO A 59 9.43 -15.68 3.43
CA PRO A 59 10.46 -15.66 4.46
C PRO A 59 11.81 -16.12 3.90
N GLY A 60 12.87 -15.37 4.21
CA GLY A 60 14.24 -15.64 3.74
C GLY A 60 14.56 -15.10 2.34
N LYS A 61 13.62 -14.45 1.65
CA LYS A 61 13.91 -13.68 0.43
C LYS A 61 14.02 -12.20 0.77
N SER A 62 14.93 -11.49 0.10
CA SER A 62 15.01 -10.03 0.15
C SER A 62 14.16 -9.41 -0.93
N LEU A 63 13.77 -8.14 -0.74
CA LEU A 63 13.03 -7.38 -1.74
C LEU A 63 13.84 -7.24 -3.04
N LEU A 64 15.16 -7.07 -2.91
CA LEU A 64 16.11 -7.07 -4.03
C LEU A 64 16.05 -8.38 -4.83
N SER A 65 16.05 -9.52 -4.13
CA SER A 65 15.92 -10.82 -4.80
C SER A 65 14.60 -10.90 -5.57
N MET A 66 13.49 -10.44 -5.01
CA MET A 66 12.20 -10.48 -5.72
C MET A 66 12.20 -9.61 -6.97
N LEU A 67 12.72 -8.38 -6.90
CA LEU A 67 12.80 -7.49 -8.06
C LEU A 67 13.75 -8.01 -9.14
N ALA A 68 14.93 -8.51 -8.76
CA ALA A 68 15.86 -9.10 -9.70
C ALA A 68 15.23 -10.30 -10.44
N HIS A 69 14.44 -11.12 -9.75
CA HIS A 69 13.78 -12.27 -10.37
C HIS A 69 12.52 -11.90 -11.16
N SER A 70 11.81 -10.81 -10.84
CA SER A 70 10.63 -10.40 -11.64
C SER A 70 11.01 -9.96 -13.05
N HIS A 71 12.23 -9.44 -13.26
CA HIS A 71 12.73 -9.10 -14.59
C HIS A 71 13.17 -10.34 -15.39
N ILE A 72 13.64 -11.38 -14.70
CA ILE A 72 14.11 -12.64 -15.33
C ILE A 72 12.94 -13.60 -15.59
N ALA A 73 11.94 -13.65 -14.71
CA ALA A 73 10.83 -14.59 -14.75
C ALA A 73 9.65 -14.11 -15.63
N GLY A 74 9.93 -13.40 -16.72
CA GLY A 74 8.95 -13.04 -17.75
C GLY A 74 8.34 -14.24 -18.50
N ASP A 75 8.54 -15.47 -18.02
CA ASP A 75 7.86 -16.67 -18.50
C ASP A 75 6.43 -16.69 -17.96
N LYS A 76 5.52 -16.27 -18.83
CA LYS A 76 4.10 -16.14 -18.54
C LYS A 76 3.40 -17.51 -18.46
N PRO A 77 2.32 -17.61 -17.66
CA PRO A 77 1.52 -18.83 -17.56
C PRO A 77 0.87 -19.19 -18.91
N GLU A 78 0.81 -20.49 -19.21
CA GLU A 78 0.42 -21.08 -20.50
C GLU A 78 -0.96 -20.66 -21.06
N SER A 79 -1.82 -20.02 -20.27
CA SER A 79 -3.17 -19.61 -20.70
C SER A 79 -3.21 -18.31 -21.53
N THR A 80 -2.15 -17.48 -21.50
CA THR A 80 -2.05 -16.26 -22.35
C THR A 80 -1.47 -16.51 -23.74
N ALA A 81 -0.88 -17.69 -23.97
CA ALA A 81 -0.09 -18.00 -25.17
C ALA A 81 -0.83 -17.77 -26.50
N ARG A 82 -2.15 -18.01 -26.55
CA ARG A 82 -2.94 -17.80 -27.77
C ARG A 82 -3.24 -16.33 -28.08
N MET A 83 -3.45 -15.53 -27.05
CA MET A 83 -3.69 -14.09 -27.22
C MET A 83 -2.38 -13.39 -27.56
N GLU A 84 -1.27 -13.87 -27.00
CA GLU A 84 0.06 -13.37 -27.30
C GLU A 84 0.49 -13.65 -28.73
N ASP A 85 0.28 -14.87 -29.25
CA ASP A 85 0.57 -15.20 -30.66
C ASP A 85 -0.16 -14.26 -31.63
N LEU A 86 -1.42 -13.89 -31.35
CA LEU A 86 -2.13 -12.89 -32.15
C LEU A 86 -1.54 -11.50 -32.01
N THR A 87 -1.24 -11.04 -30.78
CA THR A 87 -0.63 -9.72 -30.59
C THR A 87 0.76 -9.63 -31.21
N ASP A 88 1.52 -10.72 -31.19
CA ASP A 88 2.88 -10.75 -31.75
C ASP A 88 2.84 -10.77 -33.26
N ARG A 89 1.89 -11.47 -33.89
CA ARG A 89 1.65 -11.36 -35.34
C ARG A 89 1.19 -9.97 -35.74
N ILE A 90 0.32 -9.34 -34.95
CA ILE A 90 -0.13 -7.96 -35.22
C ILE A 90 1.04 -6.99 -35.08
N LYS A 91 1.87 -7.13 -34.03
CA LYS A 91 3.09 -6.33 -33.84
C LYS A 91 4.08 -6.56 -34.98
N GLU A 92 4.30 -7.79 -35.41
CA GLU A 92 5.21 -8.12 -36.51
C GLU A 92 4.71 -7.52 -37.82
N ALA A 93 3.41 -7.66 -38.12
CA ALA A 93 2.79 -7.05 -39.30
C ALA A 93 2.86 -5.51 -39.26
N ALA A 94 2.58 -4.89 -38.10
CA ALA A 94 2.66 -3.45 -37.92
C ALA A 94 4.10 -2.93 -38.01
N HIS A 95 5.07 -3.62 -37.40
CA HIS A 95 6.49 -3.30 -37.49
C HIS A 95 6.98 -3.42 -38.93
N LYS A 96 6.61 -4.50 -39.62
CA LYS A 96 6.97 -4.68 -41.03
C LYS A 96 6.39 -3.56 -41.90
N ALA A 97 5.10 -3.27 -41.76
CA ALA A 97 4.46 -2.17 -42.51
C ALA A 97 5.14 -0.81 -42.22
N PHE A 98 5.49 -0.53 -40.97
CA PHE A 98 6.19 0.68 -40.57
C PHE A 98 7.59 0.79 -41.22
N TRP A 99 8.37 -0.30 -41.23
CA TRP A 99 9.71 -0.29 -41.82
C TRP A 99 9.69 -0.29 -43.35
N ASP A 100 8.72 -0.97 -43.96
CA ASP A 100 8.51 -0.95 -45.41
C ASP A 100 8.15 0.49 -45.87
N GLU A 101 7.23 1.17 -45.16
CA GLU A 101 6.91 2.57 -45.41
C GLU A 101 8.13 3.48 -45.21
N ALA A 102 8.93 3.23 -44.16
CA ALA A 102 10.17 3.97 -43.93
C ALA A 102 11.16 3.79 -45.09
N PHE A 103 11.29 2.57 -45.60
CA PHE A 103 12.19 2.24 -46.70
C PHE A 103 11.75 2.92 -48.00
N GLU A 104 10.47 2.86 -48.34
CA GLU A 104 9.92 3.50 -49.54
C GLU A 104 10.07 5.03 -49.49
N THR A 105 9.71 5.64 -48.36
CA THR A 105 9.79 7.10 -48.18
C THR A 105 11.23 7.62 -48.19
N LEU A 106 12.18 6.89 -47.58
CA LEU A 106 13.59 7.26 -47.57
C LEU A 106 14.28 6.98 -48.92
N SER A 107 13.82 6.00 -49.69
CA SER A 107 14.35 5.70 -51.03
C SER A 107 13.90 6.72 -52.09
N SER A 108 12.84 7.49 -51.81
CA SER A 108 12.39 8.58 -52.68
C SER A 108 13.51 9.61 -52.94
N PRO A 109 13.60 10.19 -54.15
CA PRO A 109 14.61 11.20 -54.48
C PRO A 109 14.36 12.56 -53.82
N GLU A 110 13.22 12.74 -53.14
CA GLU A 110 12.77 14.03 -52.62
C GLU A 110 13.29 14.26 -51.20
N PRO A 111 14.18 15.26 -50.96
CA PRO A 111 14.75 15.49 -49.63
C PRO A 111 13.72 15.89 -48.57
N SER A 112 12.63 16.56 -48.96
CA SER A 112 11.54 16.97 -48.07
C SER A 112 10.84 15.76 -47.42
N ALA A 113 10.54 14.73 -48.23
CA ALA A 113 9.93 13.48 -47.79
C ALA A 113 10.90 12.70 -46.87
N GLN A 114 12.18 12.62 -47.26
CA GLN A 114 13.22 11.99 -46.47
C GLN A 114 13.39 12.65 -45.10
N LEU A 115 13.47 13.99 -45.04
CA LEU A 115 13.63 14.74 -43.80
C LEU A 115 12.43 14.57 -42.86
N LYS A 116 11.21 14.52 -43.40
CA LYS A 116 10.00 14.28 -42.58
C LYS A 116 10.05 12.89 -41.93
N ARG A 117 10.42 11.85 -42.69
CA ARG A 117 10.53 10.49 -42.14
C ARG A 117 11.68 10.35 -41.14
N LEU A 118 12.85 10.90 -41.44
CA LEU A 118 13.99 10.90 -40.52
C LEU A 118 13.67 11.57 -39.19
N ARG A 119 12.88 12.65 -39.20
CA ARG A 119 12.45 13.31 -37.96
C ARG A 119 11.64 12.38 -37.04
N VAL A 120 10.74 11.58 -37.61
CA VAL A 120 9.96 10.61 -36.83
C VAL A 120 10.89 9.56 -36.22
N LEU A 121 11.79 8.97 -37.03
CA LEU A 121 12.75 7.99 -36.55
C LEU A 121 13.72 8.54 -35.48
N TYR A 122 14.05 9.83 -35.54
CA TYR A 122 14.87 10.48 -34.52
C TYR A 122 14.12 10.74 -33.22
N ASN A 123 12.83 11.04 -33.30
CA ASN A 123 11.98 11.10 -32.11
C ASN A 123 11.86 9.71 -31.47
N ASP A 124 11.68 8.66 -32.27
CA ASP A 124 11.64 7.28 -31.75
C ASP A 124 12.96 6.90 -31.08
N LEU A 125 14.10 7.23 -31.70
CA LEU A 125 15.43 7.05 -31.08
C LEU A 125 15.58 7.88 -29.80
N LYS A 126 15.13 9.14 -29.80
CA LYS A 126 15.18 10.01 -28.63
C LYS A 126 14.39 9.41 -27.48
N ASP A 127 13.13 9.03 -27.72
CA ASP A 127 12.24 8.50 -26.69
C ASP A 127 12.77 7.17 -26.14
N THR A 128 13.35 6.35 -27.02
CA THR A 128 13.92 5.05 -26.63
C THR A 128 15.25 5.21 -25.87
N LEU A 129 16.10 6.17 -26.25
CA LEU A 129 17.39 6.43 -25.59
C LEU A 129 17.28 7.33 -24.36
N ALA A 130 16.16 8.04 -24.16
CA ALA A 130 15.98 8.97 -23.04
C ALA A 130 16.26 8.35 -21.65
N PRO A 131 15.90 7.09 -21.35
CA PRO A 131 16.23 6.47 -20.06
C PRO A 131 17.73 6.20 -19.86
N LEU A 132 18.51 6.11 -20.93
CA LEU A 132 19.94 5.75 -20.90
C LEU A 132 20.87 6.96 -20.74
N PHE A 133 20.38 8.16 -21.08
CA PHE A 133 21.17 9.38 -21.07
C PHE A 133 20.59 10.42 -20.12
N PRO A 134 21.42 11.25 -19.47
CA PRO A 134 20.92 12.40 -18.74
C PRO A 134 20.23 13.39 -19.69
N LEU A 135 19.20 14.10 -19.21
CA LEU A 135 18.39 15.04 -20.00
C LEU A 135 19.23 16.11 -20.73
N ASN A 136 20.39 16.48 -20.18
CA ASN A 136 21.29 17.50 -20.73
C ASN A 136 22.41 16.93 -21.62
N HIS A 137 22.34 15.66 -22.01
CA HIS A 137 23.37 15.05 -22.87
C HIS A 137 23.37 15.69 -24.28
N PRO A 138 24.53 16.00 -24.88
CA PRO A 138 24.60 16.64 -26.20
C PRO A 138 23.84 15.85 -27.27
N THR A 139 23.92 14.52 -27.26
CA THR A 139 23.19 13.64 -28.19
C THR A 139 21.67 13.83 -28.10
N MET A 140 21.12 14.00 -26.88
CA MET A 140 19.69 14.22 -26.66
C MET A 140 19.25 15.60 -27.15
N GLN A 141 20.12 16.59 -27.02
CA GLN A 141 19.90 17.93 -27.58
C GLN A 141 19.93 17.89 -29.11
N THR A 142 20.89 17.19 -29.71
CA THR A 142 20.99 17.04 -31.17
C THR A 142 19.78 16.30 -31.75
N LEU A 143 19.34 15.21 -31.13
CA LEU A 143 18.12 14.49 -31.54
C LEU A 143 16.84 15.33 -31.38
N SER A 144 16.82 16.25 -30.40
CA SER A 144 15.69 17.17 -30.19
C SER A 144 15.73 18.39 -31.11
N SER A 145 16.87 18.68 -31.73
CA SER A 145 17.05 19.86 -32.57
C SER A 145 16.38 19.67 -33.95
N PRO A 146 15.82 20.73 -34.55
CA PRO A 146 15.25 20.62 -35.88
C PRO A 146 16.36 20.27 -36.89
N LEU A 147 16.14 19.21 -37.67
CA LEU A 147 17.00 18.82 -38.80
C LEU A 147 17.28 20.03 -39.69
N ALA A 148 18.57 20.35 -39.90
CA ALA A 148 18.97 21.40 -40.81
C ALA A 148 18.55 21.07 -42.26
N PRO A 149 18.13 22.06 -43.06
CA PRO A 149 17.87 21.85 -44.48
C PRO A 149 19.18 21.45 -45.16
N THR A 150 19.31 20.18 -45.55
CA THR A 150 20.50 19.66 -46.22
C THR A 150 20.14 19.08 -47.59
N THR A 151 21.05 19.21 -48.54
CA THR A 151 20.91 18.65 -49.90
C THR A 151 21.16 17.13 -49.94
N SER A 152 21.70 16.56 -48.87
CA SER A 152 22.03 15.13 -48.73
C SER A 152 21.61 14.58 -47.36
N PRO A 153 20.30 14.51 -47.06
CA PRO A 153 19.80 14.17 -45.72
C PRO A 153 20.24 12.80 -45.22
N LEU A 154 20.42 11.81 -46.11
CA LEU A 154 20.91 10.48 -45.74
C LEU A 154 22.36 10.49 -45.24
N HIS A 155 23.22 11.35 -45.80
CA HIS A 155 24.61 11.44 -45.37
C HIS A 155 24.74 12.15 -44.03
N SER A 156 24.00 13.25 -43.86
CA SER A 156 23.84 13.93 -42.56
C SER A 156 23.30 12.98 -41.50
N ALA A 157 22.34 12.12 -41.87
CA ALA A 157 21.79 11.12 -40.97
C ALA A 157 22.81 10.06 -40.56
N ALA A 158 23.59 9.54 -41.51
CA ALA A 158 24.66 8.61 -41.20
C ALA A 158 25.71 9.22 -40.25
N SER A 159 26.05 10.51 -40.40
CA SER A 159 26.96 11.21 -39.49
C SER A 159 26.38 11.33 -38.08
N LEU A 160 25.12 11.74 -37.96
CA LEU A 160 24.46 11.84 -36.66
C LEU A 160 24.34 10.49 -35.97
N LEU A 161 24.00 9.43 -36.71
CA LEU A 161 23.93 8.08 -36.16
C LEU A 161 25.29 7.58 -35.67
N LYS A 162 26.40 7.97 -36.32
CA LYS A 162 27.75 7.68 -35.78
C LYS A 162 27.96 8.37 -34.44
N GLU A 163 27.59 9.64 -34.30
CA GLU A 163 27.69 10.36 -33.02
C GLU A 163 26.82 9.73 -31.94
N VAL A 164 25.58 9.33 -32.29
CA VAL A 164 24.67 8.61 -31.38
C VAL A 164 25.28 7.28 -30.95
N LEU A 165 25.80 6.46 -31.87
CA LEU A 165 26.41 5.18 -31.56
C LEU A 165 27.69 5.32 -30.72
N VAL A 166 28.50 6.36 -30.94
CA VAL A 166 29.67 6.66 -30.10
C VAL A 166 29.23 7.03 -28.68
N ALA A 167 28.17 7.82 -28.53
CA ALA A 167 27.60 8.15 -27.22
C ALA A 167 27.01 6.91 -26.52
N VAL A 168 26.32 6.04 -27.27
CA VAL A 168 25.81 4.74 -26.79
C VAL A 168 26.96 3.86 -26.32
N LYS A 169 28.05 3.79 -27.10
CA LYS A 169 29.27 3.04 -26.73
C LYS A 169 29.87 3.50 -25.42
N GLN A 170 29.92 4.81 -25.16
CA GLN A 170 30.46 5.36 -23.92
C GLN A 170 29.65 4.98 -22.68
N ARG A 171 28.41 4.51 -22.85
CA ARG A 171 27.49 4.13 -21.76
C ARG A 171 27.24 2.63 -21.68
N CYS A 172 27.63 1.85 -22.70
CA CYS A 172 27.43 0.41 -22.69
C CYS A 172 28.47 -0.30 -21.84
N ALA A 173 28.11 -1.49 -21.35
CA ALA A 173 29.06 -2.38 -20.71
C ALA A 173 30.11 -2.84 -21.75
N PRO A 174 31.40 -3.02 -21.37
CA PRO A 174 32.46 -3.43 -22.29
C PRO A 174 32.16 -4.73 -23.07
N ALA A 175 31.34 -5.62 -22.50
CA ALA A 175 30.91 -6.85 -23.15
C ALA A 175 30.11 -6.63 -24.45
N ARG A 176 29.53 -5.44 -24.64
CA ARG A 176 28.67 -5.09 -25.78
C ARG A 176 29.34 -4.17 -26.80
N ASP A 177 30.56 -3.72 -26.53
CA ASP A 177 31.31 -2.81 -27.41
C ASP A 177 31.44 -3.36 -28.84
N GLN A 178 31.59 -4.68 -28.98
CA GLN A 178 31.70 -5.33 -30.29
C GLN A 178 30.47 -5.08 -31.16
N ALA A 179 29.26 -5.26 -30.62
CA ALA A 179 28.02 -5.05 -31.36
C ALA A 179 27.89 -3.58 -31.84
N VAL A 180 28.27 -2.62 -31.00
CA VAL A 180 28.26 -1.20 -31.38
C VAL A 180 29.31 -0.90 -32.44
N ASN A 181 30.50 -1.50 -32.35
CA ASN A 181 31.56 -1.34 -33.34
C ASN A 181 31.14 -1.92 -34.71
N GLU A 182 30.40 -3.04 -34.75
CA GLU A 182 29.84 -3.60 -35.98
C GLU A 182 28.86 -2.62 -36.64
N LEU A 183 27.98 -1.96 -35.87
CA LEU A 183 27.08 -0.93 -36.40
C LEU A 183 27.84 0.32 -36.90
N LEU A 184 28.87 0.75 -36.17
CA LEU A 184 29.75 1.84 -36.61
C LEU A 184 30.51 1.50 -37.90
N HIS A 185 30.91 0.24 -38.06
CA HIS A 185 31.55 -0.25 -39.28
C HIS A 185 30.59 -0.17 -40.48
N LEU A 186 29.35 -0.62 -40.32
CA LEU A 186 28.32 -0.53 -41.37
C LEU A 186 28.09 0.91 -41.85
N LEU A 187 28.09 1.89 -40.95
CA LEU A 187 27.97 3.31 -41.32
C LEU A 187 29.25 3.88 -41.96
N THR A 188 30.40 3.23 -41.78
CA THR A 188 31.69 3.66 -42.34
C THR A 188 31.92 3.11 -43.75
N GLU A 189 31.38 1.93 -44.04
CA GLU A 189 31.43 1.31 -45.37
C GLU A 189 30.49 1.95 -46.40
N ILE A 190 29.68 2.94 -46.02
CA ILE A 190 28.81 3.68 -46.94
C ILE A 190 29.69 4.34 -48.02
N PRO A 191 29.58 3.94 -49.31
CA PRO A 191 30.41 4.51 -50.35
C PRO A 191 30.16 6.02 -50.43
N THR A 192 31.19 6.85 -50.24
CA THR A 192 31.04 8.32 -50.18
C THR A 192 31.12 8.96 -51.56
N HIS A 193 32.09 8.61 -52.42
CA HIS A 193 32.22 9.26 -53.73
C HIS A 193 32.90 8.35 -54.77
N SER A 194 32.17 7.39 -55.35
CA SER A 194 32.62 6.73 -56.59
C SER A 194 31.92 7.36 -57.79
N ALA A 195 32.71 7.89 -58.72
CA ALA A 195 32.29 8.58 -59.94
C ALA A 195 31.67 7.61 -60.97
N LEU A 196 30.51 7.05 -60.64
CA LEU A 196 29.72 6.22 -61.55
C LEU A 196 28.64 7.08 -62.22
N THR A 197 28.73 7.16 -63.54
CA THR A 197 27.89 8.01 -64.42
C THR A 197 26.54 7.38 -64.80
N ASP A 198 26.23 6.17 -64.33
CA ASP A 198 24.99 5.47 -64.70
C ASP A 198 23.83 5.81 -63.72
N PRO A 199 22.71 6.40 -64.18
CA PRO A 199 21.57 6.75 -63.34
C PRO A 199 20.91 5.54 -62.66
N SER A 200 20.98 4.34 -63.25
CA SER A 200 20.43 3.12 -62.64
C SER A 200 21.24 2.67 -61.41
N SER A 201 22.54 2.97 -61.39
CA SER A 201 23.44 2.70 -60.27
C SER A 201 23.19 3.63 -59.07
N LEU A 202 22.69 4.85 -59.32
CA LEU A 202 22.38 5.83 -58.28
C LEU A 202 21.16 5.41 -57.43
N HIS A 203 20.14 4.82 -58.06
CA HIS A 203 18.97 4.30 -57.34
C HIS A 203 19.35 3.16 -56.39
N LYS A 204 20.04 2.13 -56.93
CA LYS A 204 20.53 0.98 -56.15
C LYS A 204 21.45 1.40 -55.02
N ARG A 205 22.31 2.40 -55.25
CA ARG A 205 23.18 2.96 -54.21
C ARG A 205 22.37 3.64 -53.11
N ARG A 206 21.35 4.42 -53.46
CA ARG A 206 20.47 5.05 -52.46
C ARG A 206 19.74 4.02 -51.63
N GLU A 207 19.14 3.02 -52.27
CA GLU A 207 18.48 1.91 -51.57
C GLU A 207 19.44 1.19 -50.62
N ALA A 208 20.69 0.96 -51.04
CA ALA A 208 21.71 0.38 -50.18
C ALA A 208 22.02 1.28 -48.96
N VAL A 209 22.14 2.61 -49.15
CA VAL A 209 22.36 3.55 -48.03
C VAL A 209 21.16 3.59 -47.08
N VAL A 210 19.95 3.62 -47.62
CA VAL A 210 18.70 3.60 -46.83
C VAL A 210 18.61 2.32 -46.01
N ASN A 211 18.90 1.16 -46.62
CA ASN A 211 18.94 -0.12 -45.93
C ASN A 211 19.93 -0.13 -44.77
N VAL A 212 21.13 0.42 -44.97
CA VAL A 212 22.13 0.52 -43.90
C VAL A 212 21.65 1.43 -42.77
N ILE A 213 21.10 2.61 -43.09
CA ILE A 213 20.57 3.56 -42.08
C ILE A 213 19.44 2.92 -41.28
N LEU A 214 18.44 2.32 -41.94
CA LEU A 214 17.32 1.69 -41.26
C LEU A 214 17.76 0.51 -40.39
N LYS A 215 18.66 -0.34 -40.91
CA LYS A 215 19.24 -1.45 -40.14
C LYS A 215 19.95 -0.95 -38.89
N VAL A 216 20.69 0.15 -38.98
CA VAL A 216 21.40 0.74 -37.83
C VAL A 216 20.42 1.34 -36.83
N ILE A 217 19.38 2.05 -37.27
CA ILE A 217 18.33 2.58 -36.38
C ILE A 217 17.63 1.43 -35.66
N GLN A 218 17.16 0.41 -36.39
CA GLN A 218 16.50 -0.76 -35.83
C GLN A 218 17.40 -1.51 -34.83
N SER A 219 18.68 -1.69 -35.18
CA SER A 219 19.66 -2.31 -34.29
C SER A 219 19.93 -1.45 -33.06
N THR A 220 19.92 -0.12 -33.19
CA THR A 220 20.10 0.79 -32.04
C THR A 220 18.89 0.76 -31.11
N LEU A 221 17.67 0.74 -31.65
CA LEU A 221 16.44 0.61 -30.86
C LEU A 221 16.41 -0.71 -30.10
N THR A 222 16.64 -1.83 -30.79
CA THR A 222 16.71 -3.16 -30.14
C THR A 222 17.84 -3.24 -29.11
N PHE A 223 19.03 -2.71 -29.42
CA PHE A 223 20.16 -2.66 -28.50
C PHE A 223 19.86 -1.82 -27.25
N SER A 224 19.15 -0.70 -27.41
CA SER A 224 18.79 0.16 -26.28
C SER A 224 17.85 -0.51 -25.30
N GLU A 225 16.94 -1.39 -25.74
CA GLU A 225 16.12 -2.19 -24.83
C GLU A 225 16.98 -3.12 -23.96
N VAL A 226 17.99 -3.75 -24.57
CA VAL A 226 18.89 -4.60 -23.79
C VAL A 226 19.81 -3.78 -22.87
N MET A 227 20.20 -2.56 -23.27
CA MET A 227 20.91 -1.65 -22.38
C MET A 227 20.05 -1.16 -21.22
N LYS A 228 18.74 -0.93 -21.42
CA LYS A 228 17.82 -0.59 -20.33
C LYS A 228 17.79 -1.71 -19.30
N GLU A 229 17.74 -2.96 -19.77
CA GLU A 229 17.81 -4.13 -18.90
C GLU A 229 19.14 -4.18 -18.12
N ASP A 230 20.29 -3.96 -18.78
CA ASP A 230 21.59 -3.90 -18.10
C ASP A 230 21.65 -2.78 -17.06
N VAL A 231 21.15 -1.59 -17.41
CA VAL A 231 21.12 -0.44 -16.49
C VAL A 231 20.20 -0.75 -15.31
N ASN A 232 19.03 -1.34 -15.55
CA ASN A 232 18.13 -1.76 -14.48
C ASN A 232 18.79 -2.82 -13.58
N GLN A 233 19.44 -3.83 -14.14
CA GLN A 233 20.16 -4.85 -13.39
C GLN A 233 21.34 -4.26 -12.59
N PHE A 234 22.10 -3.35 -13.20
CA PHE A 234 23.20 -2.65 -12.54
C PHE A 234 22.70 -1.76 -11.40
N VAL A 235 21.66 -0.96 -11.65
CA VAL A 235 21.06 -0.08 -10.64
C VAL A 235 20.50 -0.91 -9.49
N LEU A 236 19.74 -1.98 -9.78
CA LEU A 236 19.22 -2.89 -8.75
C LEU A 236 20.34 -3.59 -7.98
N GLY A 237 21.43 -3.99 -8.64
CA GLY A 237 22.58 -4.62 -7.99
C GLY A 237 23.43 -3.66 -7.16
N ALA A 238 23.46 -2.37 -7.50
CA ALA A 238 24.20 -1.34 -6.77
C ALA A 238 23.40 -0.73 -5.61
N MET A 239 22.07 -0.85 -5.61
CA MET A 239 21.21 -0.32 -4.56
C MET A 239 21.21 -1.22 -3.32
N SER A 240 21.34 -0.59 -2.15
CA SER A 240 21.07 -1.25 -0.86
C SER A 240 19.57 -1.50 -0.69
N GLU A 241 19.21 -2.50 0.13
CA GLU A 241 17.81 -2.85 0.40
C GLU A 241 17.00 -1.65 0.91
N ALA A 242 17.57 -0.84 1.80
CA ALA A 242 16.93 0.39 2.30
C ALA A 242 16.67 1.44 1.21
N GLN A 243 17.55 1.55 0.21
CA GLN A 243 17.30 2.44 -0.94
C GLN A 243 16.18 1.91 -1.81
N ILE A 244 16.11 0.59 -2.01
CA ILE A 244 15.03 -0.01 -2.79
C ILE A 244 13.69 0.14 -2.06
N GLU A 245 13.66 -0.11 -0.75
CA GLU A 245 12.48 0.16 0.09
C GLU A 245 12.02 1.62 -0.04
N SER A 246 12.96 2.57 -0.03
CA SER A 246 12.66 3.99 -0.23
C SER A 246 12.05 4.28 -1.61
N VAL A 247 12.60 3.69 -2.69
CA VAL A 247 12.07 3.83 -4.05
C VAL A 247 10.69 3.19 -4.18
N VAL A 248 10.50 1.96 -3.67
CA VAL A 248 9.21 1.27 -3.64
C VAL A 248 8.18 2.09 -2.88
N ARG A 249 8.56 2.64 -1.71
CA ARG A 249 7.70 3.52 -0.93
C ARG A 249 7.32 4.77 -1.73
N GLN A 250 8.27 5.44 -2.39
CA GLN A 250 7.97 6.60 -3.22
C GLN A 250 7.04 6.27 -4.39
N GLN A 251 7.27 5.15 -5.07
CA GLN A 251 6.44 4.68 -6.17
C GLN A 251 5.02 4.32 -5.70
N ALA A 252 4.88 3.62 -4.57
CA ALA A 252 3.60 3.29 -3.97
C ALA A 252 2.79 4.55 -3.64
N LYS A 253 3.42 5.56 -3.02
CA LYS A 253 2.79 6.86 -2.73
C LYS A 253 2.30 7.55 -4.00
N ALA A 254 3.17 7.64 -5.02
CA ALA A 254 2.84 8.29 -6.29
C ALA A 254 1.68 7.58 -7.01
N ARG A 255 1.71 6.26 -7.06
CA ARG A 255 0.70 5.44 -7.75
C ARG A 255 -0.64 5.44 -7.04
N GLU A 256 -0.62 5.34 -5.71
CA GLU A 256 -1.81 5.49 -4.85
C GLU A 256 -2.49 6.82 -5.12
N ARG A 257 -1.73 7.91 -5.04
CA ARG A 257 -2.22 9.25 -5.26
C ARG A 257 -2.80 9.44 -6.66
N GLU A 258 -2.08 9.01 -7.70
CA GLU A 258 -2.53 9.09 -9.09
C GLU A 258 -3.85 8.34 -9.28
N LEU A 259 -3.95 7.12 -8.76
CA LEU A 259 -5.13 6.27 -8.93
C LEU A 259 -6.34 6.82 -8.19
N VAL A 260 -6.19 7.26 -6.94
CA VAL A 260 -7.29 7.88 -6.17
C VAL A 260 -7.72 9.19 -6.83
N LEU A 261 -6.80 10.02 -7.31
CA LEU A 261 -7.17 11.23 -8.05
C LEU A 261 -7.95 10.92 -9.33
N LYS A 262 -7.53 9.91 -10.08
CA LYS A 262 -8.21 9.46 -11.30
C LYS A 262 -9.61 8.92 -10.99
N LEU A 263 -9.76 8.12 -9.94
CA LEU A 263 -11.02 7.51 -9.51
C LEU A 263 -12.08 8.53 -9.07
N TRP A 264 -11.66 9.66 -8.47
CA TRP A 264 -12.55 10.73 -8.00
C TRP A 264 -12.64 11.93 -8.94
N SER A 265 -12.00 11.87 -10.11
CA SER A 265 -12.16 12.88 -11.15
C SER A 265 -13.47 12.66 -11.89
N ALA A 266 -14.42 13.59 -11.75
CA ALA A 266 -15.65 13.58 -12.55
C ALA A 266 -15.47 14.44 -13.81
N PRO A 267 -16.30 14.25 -14.86
CA PRO A 267 -16.23 15.08 -16.06
C PRO A 267 -16.39 16.56 -15.70
N GLY A 268 -15.34 17.36 -15.90
CA GLY A 268 -15.35 18.80 -15.64
C GLY A 268 -14.95 19.23 -14.23
N THR A 269 -14.62 18.31 -13.31
CA THR A 269 -14.06 18.67 -11.99
C THR A 269 -12.72 17.98 -11.74
N SER A 270 -11.77 18.74 -11.20
CA SER A 270 -10.48 18.16 -10.76
C SER A 270 -10.72 17.24 -9.57
N GLY A 271 -10.24 15.99 -9.64
CA GLY A 271 -10.36 15.03 -8.54
C GLY A 271 -9.79 15.56 -7.21
N GLN A 272 -8.79 16.46 -7.26
CA GLN A 272 -8.25 17.12 -6.08
C GLN A 272 -9.29 17.93 -5.30
N HIS A 273 -10.18 18.65 -6.00
CA HIS A 273 -11.21 19.47 -5.37
C HIS A 273 -12.23 18.59 -4.64
N VAL A 274 -12.71 17.53 -5.31
CA VAL A 274 -13.69 16.59 -4.73
C VAL A 274 -13.12 15.90 -3.49
N ILE A 275 -11.86 15.48 -3.53
CA ILE A 275 -11.18 14.84 -2.40
C ILE A 275 -11.01 15.82 -1.24
N ARG A 276 -10.58 17.06 -1.51
CA ARG A 276 -10.41 18.09 -0.48
C ARG A 276 -11.73 18.46 0.20
N GLU A 277 -12.79 18.64 -0.59
CA GLU A 277 -14.13 18.94 -0.07
C GLU A 277 -14.65 17.81 0.83
N ARG A 278 -14.51 16.55 0.40
CA ARG A 278 -14.89 15.38 1.21
C ARG A 278 -14.06 15.28 2.49
N TRP A 279 -12.77 15.57 2.43
CA TRP A 279 -11.91 15.59 3.59
C TRP A 279 -12.36 16.63 4.61
N HIS A 280 -12.55 17.89 4.18
CA HIS A 280 -13.04 18.95 5.07
C HIS A 280 -14.40 18.62 5.67
N SER A 281 -15.36 18.18 4.86
CA SER A 281 -16.68 17.77 5.35
C SER A 281 -16.60 16.64 6.37
N TRP A 282 -15.68 15.69 6.19
CA TRP A 282 -15.47 14.60 7.14
C TRP A 282 -14.82 15.08 8.46
N VAL A 283 -13.84 15.97 8.39
CA VAL A 283 -13.17 16.56 9.57
C VAL A 283 -14.10 17.51 10.34
N GLU A 284 -15.02 18.19 9.66
CA GLU A 284 -16.01 19.08 10.29
C GLU A 284 -17.04 18.34 11.14
N GLN A 285 -17.23 17.03 10.92
CA GLN A 285 -18.12 16.18 11.73
C GLN A 285 -17.57 15.85 13.13
N VAL A 286 -16.39 16.35 13.51
CA VAL A 286 -15.84 16.13 14.85
C VAL A 286 -16.63 16.93 15.87
N ASP A 287 -17.21 16.26 16.87
CA ASP A 287 -17.81 16.92 18.03
C ASP A 287 -16.79 17.80 18.76
N THR A 288 -16.93 19.12 18.61
CA THR A 288 -15.98 20.13 19.12
C THR A 288 -16.01 20.30 20.64
N ASP A 289 -16.98 19.71 21.33
CA ASP A 289 -17.17 19.90 22.78
C ASP A 289 -16.06 19.24 23.62
N ALA A 290 -15.25 18.36 23.03
CA ALA A 290 -14.15 17.65 23.70
C ALA A 290 -12.78 18.32 23.49
N THR A 291 -12.65 19.56 23.95
CA THR A 291 -11.44 20.12 24.59
C THR A 291 -10.08 19.79 23.97
N LEU A 292 -9.83 20.25 22.74
CA LEU A 292 -8.46 20.61 22.32
C LEU A 292 -8.41 22.13 22.23
N GLY A 293 -7.56 22.75 23.06
CA GLY A 293 -7.26 24.17 22.97
C GLY A 293 -6.98 24.55 21.52
N GLY A 294 -7.67 25.58 21.04
CA GLY A 294 -7.73 25.92 19.61
C GLY A 294 -6.34 26.06 18.99
N GLY A 295 -6.15 25.45 17.82
CA GLY A 295 -4.97 25.77 17.01
C GLY A 295 -4.76 25.01 15.72
N GLN A 296 -4.86 23.68 15.68
CA GLN A 296 -4.33 22.93 14.53
C GLN A 296 -5.35 21.98 13.89
N MET A 297 -5.66 22.25 12.61
CA MET A 297 -6.40 21.35 11.71
C MET A 297 -5.78 19.94 11.67
N GLU A 298 -4.44 19.88 11.73
CA GLU A 298 -3.67 18.62 11.71
C GLU A 298 -4.10 17.65 12.82
N GLY A 299 -4.53 18.18 13.98
CA GLY A 299 -5.01 17.33 15.06
C GLY A 299 -6.48 16.93 14.94
N LYS A 300 -7.30 17.70 14.21
CA LYS A 300 -8.74 17.42 14.11
C LYS A 300 -9.02 16.14 13.35
N TRP A 301 -8.33 15.91 12.23
CA TRP A 301 -8.56 14.71 11.43
C TRP A 301 -8.06 13.45 12.16
N LYS A 302 -6.94 13.54 12.89
CA LYS A 302 -6.42 12.46 13.75
C LYS A 302 -7.44 12.09 14.84
N LEU A 303 -8.09 13.11 15.43
CA LEU A 303 -9.19 12.91 16.38
C LEU A 303 -10.43 12.28 15.72
N ARG A 304 -10.81 12.74 14.52
CA ARG A 304 -11.93 12.15 13.76
C ARG A 304 -11.69 10.69 13.42
N LEU A 305 -10.45 10.34 13.07
CA LEU A 305 -10.05 8.96 12.78
C LEU A 305 -10.19 8.09 14.04
N LEU A 306 -9.74 8.57 15.20
CA LEU A 306 -9.93 7.87 16.47
C LEU A 306 -11.42 7.70 16.82
N GLN A 307 -12.25 8.73 16.59
CA GLN A 307 -13.70 8.62 16.75
C GLN A 307 -14.27 7.57 15.79
N ALA A 308 -13.86 7.55 14.52
CA ALA A 308 -14.28 6.55 13.54
C ALA A 308 -13.92 5.12 13.99
N LEU A 309 -12.71 4.91 14.50
CA LEU A 309 -12.27 3.62 15.05
C LEU A 309 -13.00 3.23 16.34
N GLN A 310 -13.53 4.21 17.09
CA GLN A 310 -14.32 3.98 18.30
C GLN A 310 -15.76 3.51 17.99
N HIS A 311 -16.26 3.68 16.76
CA HIS A 311 -17.60 3.20 16.42
C HIS A 311 -17.63 1.66 16.36
N THR A 312 -18.80 1.08 16.63
CA THR A 312 -19.03 -0.37 16.49
C THR A 312 -19.18 -0.81 15.04
N ALA A 313 -19.65 0.10 14.17
CA ALA A 313 -19.71 -0.14 12.73
C ALA A 313 -18.29 -0.18 12.14
N SER A 314 -18.02 -1.13 11.23
CA SER A 314 -16.73 -1.24 10.56
C SER A 314 -16.39 0.03 9.78
N VAL A 315 -15.15 0.50 9.88
CA VAL A 315 -14.66 1.56 8.99
C VAL A 315 -14.73 1.09 7.54
N SER A 316 -15.23 1.95 6.64
CA SER A 316 -15.35 1.63 5.22
C SER A 316 -15.00 2.83 4.35
N CYS A 317 -14.49 2.61 3.15
CA CYS A 317 -14.28 3.66 2.16
C CYS A 317 -15.10 3.33 0.91
N VAL A 318 -15.90 4.27 0.44
CA VAL A 318 -16.72 4.10 -0.76
C VAL A 318 -15.83 4.23 -1.99
N VAL A 319 -15.56 3.12 -2.68
CA VAL A 319 -14.57 3.04 -3.77
C VAL A 319 -14.95 3.90 -4.98
N ILE A 320 -16.23 4.04 -5.33
CA ILE A 320 -16.70 4.80 -6.50
C ILE A 320 -17.95 5.60 -6.14
N PRO A 321 -18.00 6.91 -6.45
CA PRO A 321 -19.26 7.64 -6.45
C PRO A 321 -20.22 7.02 -7.46
N SER A 322 -21.30 6.39 -7.00
CA SER A 322 -22.28 5.63 -7.81
C SER A 322 -22.89 6.39 -8.99
N LYS A 323 -22.67 7.71 -9.08
CA LYS A 323 -23.19 8.60 -10.13
C LYS A 323 -22.46 8.47 -11.46
N SER A 324 -21.27 7.85 -11.53
CA SER A 324 -20.47 7.88 -12.77
C SER A 324 -20.75 6.76 -13.77
N PHE A 325 -21.45 5.69 -13.38
CA PHE A 325 -21.69 4.51 -14.24
C PHE A 325 -23.17 4.21 -14.51
N ALA A 326 -24.10 4.95 -13.91
CA ALA A 326 -25.51 4.79 -14.21
C ALA A 326 -25.81 5.41 -15.59
N PRO A 327 -26.29 4.64 -16.58
CA PRO A 327 -26.74 5.22 -17.84
C PRO A 327 -27.89 6.20 -17.58
N ALA A 328 -27.84 7.36 -18.24
CA ALA A 328 -28.70 8.54 -18.03
C ALA A 328 -30.19 8.35 -18.44
N ALA A 329 -30.77 7.18 -18.20
CA ALA A 329 -32.12 6.81 -18.62
C ALA A 329 -33.06 6.65 -17.41
N GLY A 330 -33.37 7.75 -16.74
CA GLY A 330 -34.42 7.76 -15.71
C GLY A 330 -34.72 9.18 -15.22
N PRO A 331 -36.00 9.60 -15.15
CA PRO A 331 -36.35 10.92 -14.62
C PRO A 331 -35.94 11.03 -13.16
N ALA A 332 -35.26 12.12 -12.84
CA ALA A 332 -34.74 12.47 -11.53
C ALA A 332 -35.85 12.44 -10.46
N VAL A 333 -35.91 11.35 -9.69
CA VAL A 333 -36.61 11.36 -8.41
C VAL A 333 -35.70 12.09 -7.43
N ASN A 334 -36.09 13.31 -7.12
CA ASN A 334 -35.40 14.20 -6.20
C ASN A 334 -35.27 13.56 -4.81
N GLY A 335 -34.05 13.59 -4.26
CA GLY A 335 -33.89 13.86 -2.82
C GLY A 335 -33.59 12.72 -1.87
N ASP A 336 -33.24 11.51 -2.33
CA ASP A 336 -32.71 10.52 -1.38
C ASP A 336 -31.25 10.88 -1.04
N HIS A 337 -31.11 11.51 0.12
CA HIS A 337 -29.88 11.50 0.90
C HIS A 337 -29.43 10.05 1.03
N LEU A 338 -28.54 9.60 0.13
CA LEU A 338 -27.74 8.40 0.33
C LEU A 338 -27.14 8.56 1.72
N SER A 339 -27.70 7.82 2.69
CA SER A 339 -27.29 7.85 4.08
C SER A 339 -25.84 7.38 4.11
N THR A 340 -24.92 8.34 4.02
CA THR A 340 -23.50 8.09 4.18
C THR A 340 -23.35 7.40 5.52
N SER A 341 -22.91 6.14 5.50
CA SER A 341 -22.68 5.37 6.71
C SER A 341 -21.87 6.25 7.67
N PRO A 342 -22.25 6.32 8.95
CA PRO A 342 -21.63 7.25 9.91
C PRO A 342 -20.11 7.02 10.06
N ASN A 343 -19.63 5.84 9.63
CA ASN A 343 -18.22 5.44 9.65
C ASN A 343 -17.57 5.33 8.24
N ALA A 344 -18.05 6.12 7.28
CA ALA A 344 -17.38 6.27 5.99
C ALA A 344 -16.11 7.12 6.14
N LEU A 345 -14.97 6.56 5.73
CA LEU A 345 -13.69 7.25 5.65
C LEU A 345 -13.55 8.00 4.30
N PRO A 346 -12.79 9.11 4.28
CA PRO A 346 -12.52 9.83 3.05
C PRO A 346 -11.58 9.05 2.12
N PRO A 347 -11.54 9.40 0.81
CA PRO A 347 -10.84 8.64 -0.23
C PRO A 347 -9.35 8.40 0.03
N GLN A 348 -8.69 9.29 0.77
CA GLN A 348 -7.28 9.21 1.15
C GLN A 348 -6.96 7.93 1.93
N PHE A 349 -7.94 7.35 2.61
CA PHE A 349 -7.74 6.11 3.36
C PHE A 349 -7.99 4.85 2.54
N LEU A 350 -8.35 4.94 1.24
CA LEU A 350 -8.80 3.80 0.42
C LEU A 350 -7.92 2.56 0.59
N PHE A 351 -6.61 2.70 0.45
CA PHE A 351 -5.67 1.57 0.56
C PHE A 351 -5.29 1.21 2.00
N THR A 352 -5.47 2.14 2.95
CA THR A 352 -5.25 1.89 4.39
C THR A 352 -6.47 1.29 5.10
N VAL A 353 -7.65 1.26 4.47
CA VAL A 353 -8.90 0.76 5.10
C VAL A 353 -8.74 -0.65 5.66
N PRO A 354 -8.19 -1.66 4.95
CA PRO A 354 -8.02 -3.00 5.51
C PRO A 354 -7.21 -3.00 6.81
N LYS A 355 -6.17 -2.16 6.87
CA LYS A 355 -5.33 -1.99 8.06
C LYS A 355 -6.08 -1.27 9.19
N LEU A 356 -6.90 -0.27 8.87
CA LEU A 356 -7.75 0.42 9.85
C LEU A 356 -8.85 -0.50 10.41
N VAL A 357 -9.44 -1.37 9.60
CA VAL A 357 -10.35 -2.43 10.07
C VAL A 357 -9.60 -3.37 11.02
N SER A 358 -8.36 -3.77 10.68
CA SER A 358 -7.53 -4.55 11.60
C SER A 358 -7.28 -3.82 12.92
N VAL A 359 -7.00 -2.51 12.89
CA VAL A 359 -6.79 -1.69 14.09
C VAL A 359 -8.07 -1.63 14.93
N GLN A 360 -9.24 -1.47 14.30
CA GLN A 360 -10.54 -1.50 14.97
C GLN A 360 -10.78 -2.85 15.66
N ASN A 361 -10.55 -3.97 14.96
CA ASN A 361 -10.73 -5.31 15.51
C ASN A 361 -9.74 -5.58 16.66
N TYR A 362 -8.48 -5.15 16.53
CA TYR A 362 -7.50 -5.25 17.61
C TYR A 362 -7.92 -4.43 18.85
N THR A 363 -8.47 -3.23 18.63
CA THR A 363 -8.97 -2.37 19.73
C THR A 363 -10.07 -3.08 20.50
N GLN A 364 -11.03 -3.68 19.79
CA GLN A 364 -12.12 -4.43 20.41
C GLN A 364 -11.62 -5.69 21.14
N ALA A 365 -10.72 -6.47 20.54
CA ALA A 365 -10.12 -7.63 21.19
C ALA A 365 -9.38 -7.29 22.49
N LEU A 366 -8.69 -6.15 22.54
CA LEU A 366 -8.06 -5.64 23.76
C LEU A 366 -9.08 -5.30 24.84
N VAL A 367 -10.17 -4.64 24.48
CA VAL A 367 -11.26 -4.30 25.41
C VAL A 367 -11.93 -5.57 25.92
N ILE A 368 -12.24 -6.54 25.05
CA ILE A 368 -12.80 -7.84 25.42
C ILE A 368 -11.89 -8.56 26.42
N THR A 369 -10.59 -8.64 26.12
CA THR A 369 -9.61 -9.32 26.99
C THR A 369 -9.51 -8.63 28.35
N ALA A 370 -9.48 -7.29 28.38
CA ALA A 370 -9.47 -6.51 29.61
C ALA A 370 -10.77 -6.67 30.42
N ALA A 371 -11.91 -6.71 29.74
CA ALA A 371 -13.22 -6.89 30.34
C ALA A 371 -13.35 -8.27 30.99
N LEU A 372 -13.04 -9.35 30.27
CA LEU A 372 -13.04 -10.71 30.81
C LEU A 372 -12.06 -10.86 31.99
N ARG A 373 -10.87 -10.24 31.89
CA ARG A 373 -9.91 -10.20 33.00
C ARG A 373 -10.49 -9.54 34.25
N SER A 374 -11.30 -8.49 34.10
CA SER A 374 -11.92 -7.81 35.24
C SER A 374 -12.89 -8.72 36.04
N LEU A 375 -13.48 -9.72 35.37
CA LEU A 375 -14.34 -10.72 36.01
C LEU A 375 -13.57 -11.76 36.84
N LEU A 376 -12.29 -12.01 36.52
CA LEU A 376 -11.48 -12.99 37.26
C LEU A 376 -11.18 -12.61 38.70
N ARG A 377 -11.49 -11.37 39.15
CA ARG A 377 -11.33 -10.84 40.52
C ARG A 377 -10.23 -11.57 41.29
N VAL A 378 -8.98 -11.36 40.87
CA VAL A 378 -7.80 -11.95 41.53
C VAL A 378 -7.66 -11.28 42.89
N PRO A 379 -7.70 -12.00 44.02
CA PRO A 379 -7.50 -11.41 45.33
C PRO A 379 -6.14 -10.71 45.37
N ALA A 380 -6.11 -9.41 45.66
CA ALA A 380 -4.86 -8.64 45.73
C ALA A 380 -3.90 -9.11 46.86
N HIS A 381 -4.37 -10.00 47.75
CA HIS A 381 -3.70 -10.39 48.99
C HIS A 381 -3.73 -11.90 49.26
N SER A 382 -3.77 -12.76 48.24
CA SER A 382 -3.63 -14.21 48.44
C SER A 382 -2.18 -14.56 48.80
N ASN A 383 -2.02 -15.21 49.94
CA ASN A 383 -0.76 -15.54 50.61
C ASN A 383 0.31 -16.12 49.67
N ILE A 384 1.54 -15.62 49.87
CA ILE A 384 2.78 -15.77 49.08
C ILE A 384 3.24 -17.23 48.85
N PHE A 385 2.58 -18.23 49.42
CA PHE A 385 3.10 -19.61 49.50
C PHE A 385 2.42 -20.64 48.59
N ALA A 386 1.35 -20.29 47.89
CA ALA A 386 0.77 -21.12 46.82
C ALA A 386 1.17 -20.55 45.45
N SER A 387 1.40 -21.42 44.47
CA SER A 387 1.68 -21.10 43.05
C SER A 387 1.05 -19.76 42.62
N SER A 388 1.90 -18.80 42.23
CA SER A 388 1.53 -17.38 42.21
C SER A 388 0.27 -17.09 41.36
N PRO A 389 -0.81 -16.55 41.94
CA PRO A 389 -2.05 -16.23 41.22
C PRO A 389 -1.85 -15.18 40.10
N VAL A 390 -0.76 -14.42 40.16
CA VAL A 390 -0.35 -13.48 39.11
C VAL A 390 0.05 -14.22 37.83
N ALA A 391 0.70 -15.38 37.95
CA ALA A 391 1.05 -16.22 36.80
C ALA A 391 -0.21 -16.75 36.12
N THR A 392 -1.23 -17.17 36.89
CA THR A 392 -2.50 -17.65 36.33
C THR A 392 -3.25 -16.55 35.56
N ALA A 393 -3.28 -15.32 36.09
CA ALA A 393 -3.95 -14.20 35.45
C ALA A 393 -3.26 -13.76 34.15
N THR A 394 -1.93 -13.67 34.16
CA THR A 394 -1.13 -13.36 32.96
C THR A 394 -1.27 -14.45 31.89
N ASN A 395 -1.24 -15.72 32.31
CA ASN A 395 -1.49 -16.85 31.41
C ASN A 395 -2.91 -16.80 30.80
N PHE A 396 -3.93 -16.46 31.58
CA PHE A 396 -5.29 -16.28 31.07
C PHE A 396 -5.37 -15.18 30.02
N SER A 397 -4.86 -13.98 30.33
CA SER A 397 -4.86 -12.87 29.38
C SER A 397 -4.08 -13.21 28.11
N GLN A 398 -2.98 -13.94 28.21
CA GLN A 398 -2.23 -14.44 27.06
C GLN A 398 -3.04 -15.43 26.21
N ARG A 399 -3.74 -16.40 26.81
CA ARG A 399 -4.56 -17.37 26.08
C ARG A 399 -5.73 -16.71 25.36
N VAL A 400 -6.51 -15.89 26.07
CA VAL A 400 -7.64 -15.14 25.48
C VAL A 400 -7.15 -14.24 24.34
N TRP A 401 -6.04 -13.53 24.55
CA TRP A 401 -5.44 -12.71 23.50
C TRP A 401 -5.01 -13.54 22.29
N THR A 402 -4.37 -14.70 22.50
CA THR A 402 -3.92 -15.57 21.41
C THR A 402 -5.09 -16.07 20.57
N ILE A 403 -6.21 -16.42 21.21
CA ILE A 403 -7.44 -16.84 20.51
C ILE A 403 -7.99 -15.68 19.65
N LEU A 404 -8.12 -14.48 20.23
CA LEU A 404 -8.68 -13.33 19.52
C LEU A 404 -7.76 -12.81 18.42
N ALA A 405 -6.45 -12.74 18.68
CA ALA A 405 -5.45 -12.32 17.69
C ALA A 405 -5.40 -13.30 16.52
N GLY A 406 -5.47 -14.61 16.80
CA GLY A 406 -5.54 -15.64 15.77
C GLY A 406 -6.74 -15.48 14.83
N GLU A 407 -7.92 -15.14 15.35
CA GLU A 407 -9.10 -14.91 14.51
C GLU A 407 -8.98 -13.65 13.64
N ILE A 408 -8.40 -12.57 14.20
CA ILE A 408 -8.18 -11.34 13.44
C ILE A 408 -7.19 -11.58 12.30
N GLU A 409 -6.14 -12.37 12.54
CA GLU A 409 -5.15 -12.73 11.52
C GLU A 409 -5.73 -13.71 10.48
N ALA A 410 -6.53 -14.68 10.92
CA ALA A 410 -7.23 -15.61 10.02
C ALA A 410 -8.21 -14.90 9.07
N THR A 411 -8.88 -13.84 9.55
CA THR A 411 -9.76 -13.00 8.73
C THR A 411 -9.01 -12.25 7.63
N GLN A 412 -7.71 -11.97 7.83
CA GLN A 412 -6.87 -11.28 6.85
C GLN A 412 -6.23 -12.23 5.83
N ALA A 413 -6.12 -13.52 6.16
CA ALA A 413 -5.56 -14.50 5.26
C ALA A 413 -6.50 -14.73 4.06
N VAL A 414 -5.99 -14.53 2.85
CA VAL A 414 -6.71 -14.73 1.57
C VAL A 414 -7.20 -16.17 1.40
N HIS A 415 -6.61 -17.12 2.13
CA HIS A 415 -7.01 -18.53 2.15
C HIS A 415 -7.43 -18.92 3.55
N ARG A 416 -8.66 -18.56 3.93
CA ARG A 416 -9.29 -19.11 5.14
C ARG A 416 -9.52 -20.61 4.89
N PRO A 417 -8.90 -21.51 5.66
CA PRO A 417 -9.27 -22.92 5.62
C PRO A 417 -10.75 -23.02 5.99
N VAL A 418 -11.52 -23.77 5.19
CA VAL A 418 -12.99 -23.93 5.37
C VAL A 418 -13.34 -24.51 6.75
N ASP A 419 -12.36 -25.11 7.44
CA ASP A 419 -12.54 -25.82 8.71
C ASP A 419 -12.22 -24.99 9.97
N ILE A 420 -11.85 -23.70 9.85
CA ILE A 420 -11.73 -22.85 11.06
C ILE A 420 -13.15 -22.49 11.51
N GLU A 421 -13.69 -23.28 12.44
CA GLU A 421 -14.91 -22.92 13.16
C GLU A 421 -14.77 -21.50 13.69
N GLU A 422 -15.74 -20.64 13.37
CA GLU A 422 -15.84 -19.28 13.90
C GLU A 422 -15.57 -19.32 15.41
N THR A 423 -14.69 -18.45 15.93
CA THR A 423 -14.43 -18.40 17.37
C THR A 423 -15.73 -18.07 18.11
N LYS A 424 -16.41 -19.11 18.61
CA LYS A 424 -17.65 -18.96 19.34
C LYS A 424 -17.33 -18.31 20.68
N ILE A 425 -18.12 -17.32 21.09
CA ILE A 425 -18.02 -16.65 22.39
C ILE A 425 -17.95 -17.66 23.55
N THR A 426 -18.57 -18.82 23.37
CA THR A 426 -18.50 -19.96 24.29
C THR A 426 -17.07 -20.34 24.66
N HIS A 427 -16.12 -20.33 23.71
CA HIS A 427 -14.72 -20.68 23.99
C HIS A 427 -14.04 -19.66 24.92
N LEU A 428 -14.35 -18.37 24.78
CA LEU A 428 -13.81 -17.31 25.65
C LEU A 428 -14.36 -17.42 27.08
N VAL A 429 -15.66 -17.73 27.18
CA VAL A 429 -16.35 -17.92 28.46
C VAL A 429 -15.86 -19.18 29.16
N ASP A 430 -15.63 -20.28 28.43
CA ASP A 430 -15.10 -21.52 28.99
C ASP A 430 -13.65 -21.33 29.49
N GLU A 431 -12.81 -20.57 28.78
CA GLU A 431 -11.48 -20.18 29.26
C GLU A 431 -11.56 -19.35 30.56
N LEU A 432 -12.55 -18.45 30.68
CA LEU A 432 -12.78 -17.67 31.89
C LEU A 432 -13.15 -18.59 33.07
N ILE A 433 -14.03 -19.57 32.84
CA ILE A 433 -14.43 -20.56 33.84
C ILE A 433 -13.24 -21.42 34.25
N MET A 434 -12.47 -21.92 33.28
CA MET A 434 -11.27 -22.72 33.55
C MET A 434 -10.24 -21.95 34.39
N ALA A 435 -9.99 -20.68 34.04
CA ALA A 435 -9.09 -19.82 34.80
C ALA A 435 -9.62 -19.55 36.22
N ARG A 436 -10.94 -19.37 36.38
CA ARG A 436 -11.56 -19.16 37.69
C ARG A 436 -11.50 -20.42 38.56
N ARG A 437 -11.78 -21.60 38.00
CA ARG A 437 -11.65 -22.91 38.68
C ARG A 437 -10.23 -23.18 39.17
N ALA A 438 -9.22 -22.71 38.42
CA ALA A 438 -7.82 -22.81 38.83
C ALA A 438 -7.46 -21.92 40.04
N ILE A 439 -8.24 -20.87 40.32
CA ILE A 439 -8.04 -19.96 41.45
C ILE A 439 -8.90 -20.36 42.66
N THR A 440 -10.13 -20.82 42.42
CA THR A 440 -11.10 -21.16 43.46
C THR A 440 -12.06 -22.24 42.95
N GLU A 441 -12.44 -23.19 43.80
CA GLU A 441 -13.47 -24.17 43.47
C GLU A 441 -14.79 -23.44 43.16
N LEU A 442 -15.35 -23.68 41.96
CA LEU A 442 -16.53 -22.98 41.47
C LEU A 442 -17.75 -23.91 41.51
N GLY A 443 -18.83 -23.46 42.13
CA GLY A 443 -20.13 -24.15 42.07
C GLY A 443 -20.82 -23.96 40.71
N VAL A 444 -21.78 -24.83 40.39
CA VAL A 444 -22.55 -24.78 39.13
C VAL A 444 -23.33 -23.45 39.00
N GLU A 445 -23.90 -22.95 40.09
CA GLU A 445 -24.64 -21.68 40.10
C GLU A 445 -23.71 -20.47 39.83
N GLU A 446 -22.53 -20.46 40.44
CA GLU A 446 -21.53 -19.41 40.21
C GLU A 446 -21.00 -19.45 38.77
N GLU A 447 -20.83 -20.64 38.21
CA GLU A 447 -20.43 -20.82 36.82
C GLU A 447 -21.49 -20.26 35.85
N GLN A 448 -22.77 -20.57 36.07
CA GLN A 448 -23.88 -20.01 35.28
C GLN A 448 -23.95 -18.49 35.42
N HIS A 449 -23.76 -17.97 36.64
CA HIS A 449 -23.73 -16.53 36.89
C HIS A 449 -22.56 -15.86 36.15
N LEU A 450 -21.39 -16.49 36.14
CA LEU A 450 -20.20 -15.99 35.45
C LEU A 450 -20.35 -16.04 33.93
N ARG A 451 -21.03 -17.06 33.37
CA ARG A 451 -21.42 -17.07 31.95
C ARG A 451 -22.33 -15.90 31.61
N ALA A 452 -23.41 -15.71 32.37
CA ALA A 452 -24.35 -14.61 32.14
C ALA A 452 -23.67 -13.23 32.30
N ALA A 453 -22.74 -13.08 33.26
CA ALA A 453 -21.97 -11.87 33.44
C ALA A 453 -21.03 -11.61 32.26
N ALA A 454 -20.34 -12.65 31.75
CA ALA A 454 -19.49 -12.53 30.57
C ALA A 454 -20.33 -12.17 29.32
N ASP A 455 -21.46 -12.84 29.09
CA ASP A 455 -22.34 -12.57 27.94
C ASP A 455 -22.90 -11.15 27.95
N ASN A 456 -23.23 -10.61 29.14
CA ASN A 456 -23.67 -9.22 29.27
C ASN A 456 -22.51 -8.24 29.06
N LEU A 457 -21.34 -8.52 29.62
CA LEU A 457 -20.16 -7.67 29.54
C LEU A 457 -19.58 -7.58 28.12
N LEU A 458 -19.74 -8.63 27.31
CA LEU A 458 -19.29 -8.66 25.91
C LEU A 458 -20.22 -7.88 24.97
N ARG A 459 -21.36 -7.36 25.45
CA ARG A 459 -22.23 -6.50 24.65
C ARG A 459 -21.58 -5.12 24.47
N PRO A 460 -21.53 -4.57 23.24
CA PRO A 460 -20.94 -3.25 22.99
C PRO A 460 -21.60 -2.11 23.79
N GLU A 461 -22.86 -2.29 24.20
CA GLU A 461 -23.64 -1.32 24.97
C GLU A 461 -23.38 -1.40 26.49
N ASP A 462 -22.65 -2.40 26.97
CA ASP A 462 -22.36 -2.55 28.39
C ASP A 462 -21.50 -1.37 28.90
N PRO A 463 -21.84 -0.76 30.05
CA PRO A 463 -21.15 0.41 30.56
C PRO A 463 -19.68 0.14 30.90
N VAL A 464 -19.33 -1.08 31.30
CA VAL A 464 -17.95 -1.47 31.61
C VAL A 464 -17.15 -1.60 30.31
N TYR A 465 -17.73 -2.22 29.28
CA TYR A 465 -17.14 -2.29 27.94
C TYR A 465 -16.85 -0.88 27.40
N LEU A 466 -17.86 0.00 27.42
CA LEU A 466 -17.74 1.38 26.95
C LEU A 466 -16.69 2.19 27.73
N LEU A 467 -16.61 1.99 29.06
CA LEU A 467 -15.63 2.65 29.91
C LEU A 467 -14.21 2.20 29.59
N LEU A 468 -13.97 0.90 29.42
CA LEU A 468 -12.67 0.34 29.05
C LEU A 468 -12.26 0.80 27.65
N HIS A 469 -13.19 0.78 26.70
CA HIS A 469 -12.97 1.25 25.35
C HIS A 469 -12.60 2.75 25.31
N ARG A 470 -13.37 3.60 25.99
CA ARG A 470 -13.10 5.04 26.09
C ARG A 470 -11.73 5.30 26.73
N ARG A 471 -11.37 4.55 27.77
CA ARG A 471 -10.04 4.63 28.41
C ARG A 471 -8.92 4.29 27.42
N LEU A 472 -9.04 3.19 26.68
CA LEU A 472 -8.06 2.78 25.67
C LEU A 472 -7.91 3.85 24.58
N VAL A 473 -9.02 4.33 24.01
CA VAL A 473 -9.01 5.37 22.97
C VAL A 473 -8.43 6.68 23.49
N THR A 474 -8.70 7.06 24.75
CA THR A 474 -8.10 8.25 25.36
C THR A 474 -6.59 8.10 25.51
N ALA A 475 -6.10 6.93 25.92
CA ALA A 475 -4.67 6.66 26.00
C ALA A 475 -4.01 6.69 24.60
N LEU A 476 -4.64 6.12 23.58
CA LEU A 476 -4.17 6.19 22.19
C LEU A 476 -4.14 7.64 21.68
N ARG A 477 -5.18 8.42 22.00
CA ARG A 477 -5.25 9.86 21.71
C ARG A 477 -4.06 10.58 22.33
N GLU A 478 -3.87 10.50 23.65
CA GLU A 478 -2.77 11.15 24.35
C GLU A 478 -1.40 10.80 23.75
N ARG A 479 -1.19 9.54 23.37
CA ARG A 479 0.04 9.08 22.73
C ARG A 479 0.21 9.60 21.30
N LEU A 480 -0.87 9.68 20.52
CA LEU A 480 -0.84 10.17 19.14
C LEU A 480 -0.54 11.67 19.06
N PHE A 481 -0.97 12.41 20.08
CA PHE A 481 -0.74 13.85 20.21
C PHE A 481 0.50 14.21 21.03
N ALA A 482 1.19 13.23 21.62
CA ALA A 482 2.43 13.47 22.34
C ALA A 482 3.50 13.91 21.33
N SER A 483 4.05 15.11 21.51
CA SER A 483 5.13 15.61 20.67
C SER A 483 6.35 14.68 20.78
N PRO A 484 7.03 14.34 19.67
CA PRO A 484 8.25 13.54 19.73
C PRO A 484 9.33 14.17 20.64
N ALA A 485 9.36 15.50 20.74
CA ALA A 485 10.27 16.23 21.63
C ALA A 485 10.05 15.91 23.13
N ASP A 486 8.83 15.57 23.53
CA ASP A 486 8.54 15.15 24.91
C ASP A 486 8.97 13.70 25.18
N ASN A 487 9.10 12.87 24.13
CA ASN A 487 9.57 11.49 24.26
C ASN A 487 11.09 11.39 24.35
N ASP A 488 11.85 12.26 23.68
CA ASP A 488 13.31 12.28 23.82
C ASP A 488 13.74 12.59 25.26
N ASN A 489 13.01 13.47 25.95
CA ASN A 489 13.24 13.76 27.37
C ASN A 489 12.95 12.58 28.31
N ARG A 490 12.22 11.55 27.88
CA ARG A 490 11.90 10.37 28.70
C ARG A 490 12.98 9.28 28.65
N ASN A 491 13.84 9.31 27.64
CA ASN A 491 15.00 8.42 27.51
C ASN A 491 16.32 9.09 27.92
N LEU A 492 16.30 10.36 28.33
CA LEU A 492 17.45 10.99 28.93
C LEU A 492 17.77 10.29 30.26
N ILE A 493 18.86 9.54 30.25
CA ILE A 493 19.57 9.06 31.44
C ILE A 493 19.65 10.24 32.42
N PRO A 494 19.25 10.09 33.70
CA PRO A 494 19.27 11.20 34.65
C PRO A 494 20.67 11.82 34.73
N GLU A 495 20.83 13.01 34.17
CA GLU A 495 22.12 13.69 34.04
C GLU A 495 22.71 14.10 35.40
N LYS A 496 21.86 14.10 36.45
CA LYS A 496 22.27 14.32 37.85
C LYS A 496 21.94 13.10 38.71
N MET A 497 22.98 12.33 39.02
CA MET A 497 22.97 11.40 40.16
C MET A 497 22.81 12.21 41.45
N LYS A 498 21.59 12.28 41.99
CA LYS A 498 21.38 12.74 43.36
C LYS A 498 21.79 11.62 44.31
N THR A 499 23.06 11.57 44.69
CA THR A 499 23.54 10.74 45.80
C THR A 499 23.02 11.33 47.10
N GLY A 500 21.84 10.85 47.55
CA GLY A 500 21.24 11.28 48.80
C GLY A 500 22.05 10.80 50.00
N LYS A 501 22.63 11.75 50.76
CA LYS A 501 23.11 11.49 52.13
C LYS A 501 22.40 12.28 53.22
N ASP A 502 21.51 13.20 52.88
CA ASP A 502 20.78 13.98 53.88
C ASP A 502 19.29 14.03 53.53
N MET A 503 18.48 13.28 54.27
CA MET A 503 17.15 13.67 54.76
C MET A 503 16.56 12.51 55.58
N PRO A 504 16.64 12.56 56.93
CA PRO A 504 15.90 11.65 57.78
C PRO A 504 14.47 12.20 57.89
N HIS A 505 13.54 11.74 57.04
CA HIS A 505 12.11 11.57 57.34
C HIS A 505 11.19 11.38 56.12
N ASP A 506 11.68 11.27 54.89
CA ASP A 506 10.78 11.18 53.73
C ASP A 506 10.56 9.76 53.20
N ARG A 507 9.29 9.49 52.86
CA ARG A 507 8.65 8.18 52.77
C ARG A 507 9.28 7.24 51.73
N ALA A 508 9.61 6.03 52.17
CA ALA A 508 10.00 4.91 51.33
C ALA A 508 8.89 4.54 50.32
N GLY A 509 9.23 4.39 49.04
CA GLY A 509 8.45 3.52 48.15
C GLY A 509 8.22 3.93 46.69
N LYS A 510 8.74 5.04 46.16
CA LYS A 510 8.55 5.37 44.73
C LYS A 510 9.75 4.92 43.90
N ARG A 511 9.75 3.64 43.51
CA ARG A 511 10.56 3.17 42.37
C ARG A 511 10.10 3.95 41.13
N LEU A 512 11.06 4.52 40.39
CA LEU A 512 10.82 5.15 39.10
C LEU A 512 10.35 4.05 38.14
N ARG A 513 9.03 3.87 38.01
CA ARG A 513 8.44 3.08 36.93
C ARG A 513 8.52 3.97 35.69
N LEU A 514 9.04 3.45 34.58
CA LEU A 514 8.91 4.08 33.27
C LEU A 514 7.45 4.52 33.10
N ASP A 515 7.21 5.82 33.03
CA ASP A 515 5.89 6.46 33.06
C ASP A 515 5.15 6.29 31.71
N VAL A 516 5.44 5.19 31.00
CA VAL A 516 4.63 4.65 29.90
C VAL A 516 3.26 4.16 30.43
N ASN A 517 3.16 3.93 31.75
CA ASN A 517 2.00 3.36 32.44
C ASN A 517 1.01 4.38 33.06
N ARG A 518 1.08 5.68 32.75
CA ARG A 518 -0.06 6.56 33.08
C ARG A 518 -1.33 6.22 32.29
N ALA A 519 -1.19 5.43 31.23
CA ALA A 519 -2.29 4.89 30.46
C ALA A 519 -3.02 3.79 31.26
N THR A 520 -4.01 4.22 32.03
CA THR A 520 -5.19 3.46 32.46
C THR A 520 -4.92 2.21 33.30
N SER A 521 -5.22 2.28 34.59
CA SER A 521 -5.08 1.17 35.56
C SER A 521 -5.76 -0.15 35.16
N SER A 522 -6.63 -0.13 34.16
CA SER A 522 -7.32 -1.30 33.62
C SER A 522 -6.51 -2.13 32.61
N PHE A 523 -5.41 -1.58 32.07
CA PHE A 523 -4.54 -2.25 31.08
C PHE A 523 -3.14 -2.51 31.65
N GLU A 524 -3.03 -2.67 32.97
CA GLU A 524 -1.76 -2.94 33.67
C GLU A 524 -1.17 -4.33 33.42
N ASP A 525 -1.94 -5.25 32.84
CA ASP A 525 -1.45 -6.57 32.48
C ASP A 525 -0.32 -6.44 31.43
N PRO A 526 0.82 -7.13 31.61
CA PRO A 526 1.97 -6.98 30.71
C PRO A 526 1.66 -7.38 29.26
N VAL A 527 0.75 -8.35 29.04
CA VAL A 527 0.33 -8.77 27.70
C VAL A 527 -0.48 -7.63 27.06
N LEU A 528 -1.48 -7.11 27.78
CA LEU A 528 -2.30 -6.01 27.27
C LEU A 528 -1.47 -4.75 27.00
N ALA A 529 -0.54 -4.38 27.89
CA ALA A 529 0.32 -3.22 27.71
C ALA A 529 1.20 -3.32 26.45
N LEU A 530 1.78 -4.50 26.20
CA LEU A 530 2.56 -4.80 24.99
C LEU A 530 1.69 -4.62 23.73
N GLU A 531 0.48 -5.14 23.77
CA GLU A 531 -0.43 -5.15 22.61
C GLU A 531 -1.07 -3.78 22.35
N VAL A 532 -1.33 -2.99 23.39
CA VAL A 532 -1.69 -1.57 23.24
C VAL A 532 -0.58 -0.81 22.54
N ASN A 533 0.69 -1.12 22.82
CA ASN A 533 1.82 -0.51 22.11
C ASN A 533 1.88 -0.94 20.64
N ARG A 534 1.63 -2.22 20.33
CA ARG A 534 1.56 -2.72 18.96
C ARG A 534 0.40 -2.08 18.18
N LEU A 535 -0.78 -1.96 18.80
CA LEU A 535 -1.93 -1.26 18.25
C LEU A 535 -1.59 0.20 17.92
N PHE A 536 -0.93 0.90 18.84
CA PHE A 536 -0.49 2.28 18.64
C PHE A 536 0.44 2.41 17.43
N LEU A 537 1.45 1.55 17.31
CA LEU A 537 2.38 1.57 16.16
C LEU A 537 1.66 1.31 14.83
N ARG A 538 0.69 0.39 14.80
CA ARG A 538 -0.13 0.13 13.60
C ARG A 538 -0.95 1.35 13.22
N LEU A 539 -1.64 1.97 14.17
CA LEU A 539 -2.39 3.21 13.94
C LEU A 539 -1.48 4.34 13.46
N LEU A 540 -0.34 4.54 14.12
CA LEU A 540 0.64 5.57 13.78
C LEU A 540 1.16 5.39 12.34
N SER A 541 1.41 4.15 11.91
CA SER A 541 1.85 3.90 10.53
C SER A 541 0.80 4.30 9.48
N CYS A 542 -0.51 4.11 9.75
CA CYS A 542 -1.57 4.61 8.87
C CYS A 542 -1.59 6.14 8.84
N VAL A 543 -1.41 6.78 10.00
CA VAL A 543 -1.39 8.24 10.13
C VAL A 543 -0.22 8.82 9.34
N ILE A 544 0.99 8.29 9.54
CA ILE A 544 2.20 8.72 8.82
C ILE A 544 2.03 8.52 7.31
N TRP A 545 1.45 7.40 6.87
CA TRP A 545 1.21 7.17 5.45
C TRP A 545 0.31 8.24 4.83
N VAL A 546 -0.80 8.56 5.49
CA VAL A 546 -1.74 9.59 5.01
C VAL A 546 -1.09 10.96 5.04
N ASP A 547 -0.39 11.31 6.12
CA ASP A 547 0.38 12.56 6.23
C ASP A 547 1.42 12.67 5.09
N GLU A 548 2.12 11.60 4.74
CA GLU A 548 3.16 11.61 3.70
C GLU A 548 2.61 11.65 2.26
N VAL A 549 1.51 10.96 1.97
CA VAL A 549 0.93 10.88 0.61
C VAL A 549 0.07 12.10 0.28
N TRP A 550 -0.61 12.63 1.30
CA TRP A 550 -1.71 13.58 1.13
C TRP A 550 -1.47 14.94 1.81
N ILE A 551 -0.21 15.26 2.18
CA ILE A 551 0.15 16.50 2.91
C ILE A 551 -0.40 17.80 2.31
N ASP A 552 -0.59 17.86 1.00
CA ASP A 552 -1.06 19.04 0.27
C ASP A 552 -2.60 19.12 0.14
N LEU A 553 -3.30 18.03 0.49
CA LEU A 553 -4.76 17.93 0.45
C LEU A 553 -5.42 17.74 1.82
N VAL A 554 -4.64 17.47 2.89
CA VAL A 554 -5.10 17.15 4.25
C VAL A 554 -5.05 18.35 5.20
#